data_AF-A0A3M1RDW2-F1
#
_entry.id   AF-A0A3M1RDW2-F1
#
_cell.length_a   1.000
_cell.length_b   1.000
_cell.length_c   1.000
_cell.angle_alpha   90.00
_cell.angle_beta   90.00
_cell.angle_gamma   90.00
#
_symmetry.space_group_name_H-M   'P 1'
#
loop_
_entity.id
_entity.type
_entity.pdbx_description
1 polymer ?
#
loop_
_entity_poly.entity_id
_entity_poly.type
_entity_poly.pdbx_seq_one_letter_code
_entity_poly.pdbx_strand_id
1 'polypeptide(L)'
;MYGKPGGLLAALLVATAFFAASAYGVEQKSTILTAERIDEPITIDGVASEPAWSRATEFVTLAKDGSIGRVDVSLKALYDEDYIYLFVSWEDPTESVTKNLWTYNGTGWLSSGDEDRLSFIWNIDSSIEGFDIAGCAMLCHGDRMHTNGPEEKGDVWHWKASRTNPAGYLDDQWMDDTIIEDYTREALEAGHHNDEGAAAYRRNINEAGDGPRYFEPDPDDERDAYVLLQSEIDAGEAVELKEGDLEKGMVVPGYIIGEPSGSRADIIGRGVWKDGRWSVEFKRKLKTDHDDDVQFDTARTYRFGIAIMDNTGGFEAFGKGHSFDLGARTLEFGGRGSKEVVQLALIRDYLVSAKAYVNRGESGLALSTISDALTIFNQIRDPM
;
A
#
# COMPACT_ATOMS: atom_id res chain seq x y z
N MET A 1 -78.35 53.13 16.34
CA MET A 1 -77.54 53.08 17.57
C MET A 1 -76.96 51.68 17.68
N TYR A 2 -75.62 51.58 17.76
CA TYR A 2 -74.75 50.43 18.13
C TYR A 2 -75.36 49.01 18.09
N GLY A 3 -74.84 47.99 17.41
CA GLY A 3 -73.60 47.74 16.68
C GLY A 3 -73.61 46.25 16.26
N LYS A 4 -72.97 45.90 15.15
CA LYS A 4 -72.88 44.50 14.63
C LYS A 4 -72.00 43.60 15.52
N PRO A 5 -72.24 42.28 15.47
CA PRO A 5 -71.19 41.31 15.14
C PRO A 5 -71.67 40.44 13.95
N GLY A 6 -70.87 40.06 12.95
CA GLY A 6 -69.46 39.68 12.96
C GLY A 6 -69.38 38.17 12.71
N GLY A 7 -69.50 37.76 11.44
CA GLY A 7 -69.59 36.35 11.04
C GLY A 7 -68.28 35.59 11.21
N LEU A 8 -68.36 34.41 11.79
CA LEU A 8 -67.28 33.43 11.87
C LEU A 8 -67.11 32.75 10.48
N LEU A 9 -65.96 32.94 9.84
CA LEU A 9 -65.44 32.02 8.83
C LEU A 9 -64.14 31.42 9.37
N ALA A 10 -64.13 30.10 9.54
CA ALA A 10 -62.94 29.35 9.90
C ALA A 10 -61.99 29.29 8.71
N ALA A 11 -60.82 29.89 8.83
CA ALA A 11 -59.71 29.76 7.88
C ALA A 11 -58.72 28.73 8.43
N LEU A 12 -58.59 27.61 7.71
CA LEU A 12 -57.65 26.53 7.94
C LEU A 12 -56.25 27.01 7.51
N LEU A 13 -55.34 27.28 8.46
CA LEU A 13 -53.93 27.52 8.18
C LEU A 13 -53.23 26.18 7.93
N VAL A 14 -52.98 25.85 6.67
CA VAL A 14 -52.01 24.81 6.30
C VAL A 14 -50.65 25.50 6.22
N ALA A 15 -49.81 25.29 7.24
CA ALA A 15 -48.41 25.71 7.22
C ALA A 15 -47.63 24.74 6.32
N THR A 16 -47.32 25.16 5.10
CA THR A 16 -46.35 24.47 4.24
C THR A 16 -44.94 24.78 4.74
N ALA A 17 -44.36 23.84 5.50
CA ALA A 17 -42.93 23.87 5.81
C ALA A 17 -42.14 23.54 4.53
N PHE A 18 -41.45 24.55 3.98
CA PHE A 18 -40.40 24.32 3.00
C PHE A 18 -39.20 23.68 3.72
N PHE A 19 -39.05 22.37 3.61
CA PHE A 19 -37.76 21.73 3.85
C PHE A 19 -36.86 22.06 2.66
N ALA A 20 -35.98 23.04 2.81
CA ALA A 20 -34.80 23.15 1.96
C ALA A 20 -33.89 21.97 2.29
N ALA A 21 -34.01 20.88 1.53
CA ALA A 21 -33.03 19.82 1.54
C ALA A 21 -31.72 20.42 1.02
N SER A 22 -30.81 20.73 1.94
CA SER A 22 -29.43 21.01 1.57
C SER A 22 -28.86 19.69 1.05
N ALA A 23 -28.78 19.56 -0.27
CA ALA A 23 -28.00 18.49 -0.88
C ALA A 23 -26.54 18.73 -0.46
N TYR A 24 -26.08 18.02 0.56
CA TYR A 24 -24.67 17.85 0.80
C TYR A 24 -24.13 17.11 -0.42
N GLY A 25 -23.54 17.84 -1.36
CA GLY A 25 -22.70 17.24 -2.39
C GLY A 25 -21.55 16.57 -1.66
N VAL A 26 -21.58 15.24 -1.58
CA VAL A 26 -20.37 14.47 -1.28
C VAL A 26 -19.48 14.69 -2.49
N GLU A 27 -18.45 15.51 -2.34
CA GLU A 27 -17.41 15.66 -3.34
C GLU A 27 -16.87 14.25 -3.63
N GLN A 28 -17.07 13.77 -4.85
CA GLN A 28 -16.65 12.44 -5.23
C GLN A 28 -15.11 12.43 -5.26
N LYS A 29 -14.51 11.84 -4.23
CA LYS A 29 -13.06 11.66 -4.14
C LYS A 29 -12.57 11.02 -5.44
N SER A 30 -11.57 11.64 -6.07
CA SER A 30 -10.92 11.10 -7.27
C SER A 30 -10.46 9.66 -7.00
N THR A 31 -10.41 8.81 -8.02
CA THR A 31 -9.77 7.47 -7.96
C THR A 31 -8.44 7.45 -8.71
N ILE A 32 -7.98 8.62 -9.14
CA ILE A 32 -6.88 8.82 -10.08
C ILE A 32 -5.73 9.52 -9.35
N LEU A 33 -4.57 8.88 -9.38
CA LEU A 33 -3.27 9.43 -9.06
C LEU A 33 -2.62 9.90 -10.36
N THR A 34 -2.41 11.20 -10.50
CA THR A 34 -1.75 11.78 -11.68
C THR A 34 -0.27 11.96 -11.40
N ALA A 35 0.58 11.27 -12.17
CA ALA A 35 2.02 11.50 -12.18
C ALA A 35 2.35 12.73 -13.04
N GLU A 36 2.88 13.78 -12.41
CA GLU A 36 3.27 15.01 -13.12
C GLU A 36 4.68 14.88 -13.70
N ARG A 37 4.88 15.36 -14.94
CA ARG A 37 6.21 15.33 -15.56
C ARG A 37 7.14 16.35 -14.91
N ILE A 38 8.37 15.95 -14.62
CA ILE A 38 9.42 16.79 -14.07
C ILE A 38 10.68 16.74 -14.94
N ASP A 39 11.50 17.79 -14.82
CA ASP A 39 12.89 17.81 -15.32
C ASP A 39 13.88 18.09 -14.17
N GLU A 40 13.37 18.36 -12.96
CA GLU A 40 14.18 18.58 -11.76
C GLU A 40 14.53 17.25 -11.07
N PRO A 41 15.72 17.12 -10.46
CA PRO A 41 16.07 15.91 -9.71
C PRO A 41 15.25 15.80 -8.42
N ILE A 42 14.94 14.56 -8.04
CA ILE A 42 14.35 14.20 -6.76
C ILE A 42 15.37 13.42 -5.93
N THR A 43 15.61 13.86 -4.70
CA THR A 43 16.44 13.13 -3.74
C THR A 43 15.52 12.20 -2.96
N ILE A 44 15.80 10.89 -2.97
CA ILE A 44 14.98 9.92 -2.23
C ILE A 44 15.42 9.92 -0.77
N ASP A 45 14.81 10.79 0.04
CA ASP A 45 15.13 10.94 1.45
C ASP A 45 13.91 10.77 2.38
N GLY A 46 12.71 10.56 1.80
CA GLY A 46 11.47 10.37 2.55
C GLY A 46 10.79 11.69 2.91
N VAL A 47 11.26 12.82 2.38
CA VAL A 47 10.75 14.16 2.66
C VAL A 47 10.40 14.85 1.35
N ALA A 48 9.12 15.21 1.16
CA ALA A 48 8.64 15.95 0.00
C ALA A 48 9.05 17.44 0.02
N SER A 49 10.35 17.73 0.04
CA SER A 49 10.91 19.08 0.17
C SER A 49 11.15 19.78 -1.16
N GLU A 50 11.31 19.01 -2.24
CA GLU A 50 11.55 19.50 -3.58
C GLU A 50 10.36 20.30 -4.12
N PRO A 51 10.60 21.40 -4.87
CA PRO A 51 9.53 22.20 -5.47
C PRO A 51 8.56 21.39 -6.33
N ALA A 52 9.02 20.31 -6.97
CA ALA A 52 8.18 19.44 -7.78
C ALA A 52 7.04 18.80 -6.97
N TRP A 53 7.32 18.33 -5.74
CA TRP A 53 6.30 17.75 -4.86
C TRP A 53 5.22 18.74 -4.43
N SER A 54 5.55 20.03 -4.36
CA SER A 54 4.56 21.08 -4.05
C SER A 54 3.59 21.33 -5.20
N ARG A 55 3.99 21.01 -6.44
CA ARG A 55 3.16 21.15 -7.65
C ARG A 55 2.39 19.88 -7.98
N ALA A 56 2.84 18.72 -7.49
CA ALA A 56 2.18 17.45 -7.69
C ALA A 56 0.77 17.45 -7.07
N THR A 57 -0.20 16.93 -7.84
CA THR A 57 -1.57 16.76 -7.38
C THR A 57 -1.62 15.69 -6.29
N GLU A 58 -2.17 16.03 -5.14
CA GLU A 58 -2.39 15.08 -4.04
C GLU A 58 -3.62 14.22 -4.33
N PHE A 59 -3.46 12.91 -4.20
CA PHE A 59 -4.53 11.92 -4.23
C PHE A 59 -4.61 11.26 -2.86
N VAL A 60 -5.81 11.17 -2.28
CA VAL A 60 -6.03 10.53 -0.97
C VAL A 60 -6.95 9.34 -1.13
N THR A 61 -6.49 8.18 -0.65
CA THR A 61 -7.30 6.98 -0.53
C THR A 61 -7.46 6.54 0.91
N LEU A 62 -8.42 5.66 1.18
CA LEU A 62 -8.69 5.13 2.50
C LEU A 62 -8.22 3.67 2.58
N ALA A 63 -7.26 3.39 3.45
CA ALA A 63 -6.95 2.04 3.88
C ALA A 63 -7.79 1.69 5.12
N LYS A 64 -8.31 0.46 5.20
CA LYS A 64 -9.16 0.02 6.30
C LYS A 64 -9.11 -1.49 6.56
N ASP A 65 -9.85 -1.92 7.58
CA ASP A 65 -10.15 -3.32 7.94
C ASP A 65 -8.97 -4.11 8.56
N GLY A 66 -7.77 -3.54 8.64
CA GLY A 66 -6.60 -4.07 9.36
C GLY A 66 -6.30 -3.37 10.70
N SER A 67 -5.11 -3.62 11.24
CA SER A 67 -4.74 -3.22 12.62
C SER A 67 -4.68 -1.71 12.85
N ILE A 68 -4.23 -0.94 11.86
CA ILE A 68 -4.26 0.53 11.93
C ILE A 68 -5.69 1.10 11.89
N GLY A 69 -6.69 0.25 11.62
CA GLY A 69 -8.07 0.67 11.44
C GLY A 69 -8.24 1.47 10.15
N ARG A 70 -9.01 2.55 10.23
CA ARG A 70 -9.30 3.44 9.09
C ARG A 70 -8.27 4.56 9.05
N VAL A 71 -7.47 4.61 7.99
CA VAL A 71 -6.44 5.64 7.80
C VAL A 71 -6.51 6.21 6.39
N ASP A 72 -6.51 7.54 6.29
CA ASP A 72 -6.34 8.21 5.01
C ASP A 72 -4.85 8.14 4.62
N VAL A 73 -4.58 7.62 3.43
CA VAL A 73 -3.26 7.51 2.82
C VAL A 73 -3.17 8.55 1.71
N SER A 74 -2.26 9.50 1.86
CA SER A 74 -1.95 10.51 0.85
C SER A 74 -0.88 10.00 -0.10
N LEU A 75 -1.06 10.25 -1.39
CA LEU A 75 -0.14 9.89 -2.46
C LEU A 75 0.08 11.09 -3.38
N LYS A 76 1.32 11.23 -3.84
CA LYS A 76 1.73 12.08 -4.96
C LYS A 76 2.60 11.26 -5.89
N ALA A 77 2.55 11.57 -7.18
CA ALA A 77 3.39 10.92 -8.17
C ALA A 77 4.04 11.94 -9.11
N LEU A 78 5.26 11.66 -9.50
CA LEU A 78 6.02 12.40 -10.51
C LEU A 78 6.67 11.41 -11.48
N TYR A 79 7.09 11.88 -12.64
CA TYR A 79 7.91 11.08 -13.55
C TYR A 79 8.84 11.94 -14.41
N ASP A 80 9.99 11.37 -14.78
CA ASP A 80 10.90 11.96 -15.76
C ASP A 80 11.04 11.04 -16.99
N GLU A 81 12.14 11.12 -17.73
CA GLU A 81 12.38 10.25 -18.90
C GLU A 81 12.64 8.78 -18.53
N ASP A 82 13.16 8.53 -17.32
CA ASP A 82 13.68 7.24 -16.90
C ASP A 82 12.90 6.63 -15.73
N TYR A 83 12.35 7.44 -14.82
CA TYR A 83 11.80 7.02 -13.52
C TYR A 83 10.38 7.50 -13.28
N ILE A 84 9.64 6.68 -12.54
CA ILE A 84 8.48 7.12 -11.76
C ILE A 84 8.91 7.33 -10.32
N TYR A 85 8.33 8.35 -9.68
CA TYR A 85 8.53 8.70 -8.29
C TYR A 85 7.19 8.73 -7.57
N LEU A 86 7.16 8.20 -6.35
CA LEU A 86 5.99 8.20 -5.49
C LEU A 86 6.36 8.72 -4.11
N PHE A 87 5.48 9.56 -3.57
CA PHE A 87 5.54 10.01 -2.19
C PHE A 87 4.23 9.62 -1.52
N VAL A 88 4.32 8.87 -0.42
CA VAL A 88 3.18 8.28 0.29
C VAL A 88 3.25 8.66 1.76
N SER A 89 2.14 9.06 2.35
CA SER A 89 2.10 9.42 3.77
C SER A 89 0.80 9.03 4.45
N TRP A 90 0.89 8.55 5.70
CA TRP A 90 -0.26 8.19 6.54
C TRP A 90 0.03 8.47 8.01
N GLU A 91 -1.04 8.70 8.79
CA GLU A 91 -0.93 8.86 10.24
C GLU A 91 -0.66 7.52 10.91
N ASP A 92 0.34 7.50 11.78
CA ASP A 92 0.73 6.35 12.59
C ASP A 92 1.30 6.85 13.91
N PRO A 93 0.57 6.71 15.04
CA PRO A 93 1.04 7.20 16.33
C PRO A 93 2.27 6.46 16.86
N THR A 94 2.65 5.33 16.24
CA THR A 94 3.79 4.50 16.64
C THR A 94 4.82 4.42 15.52
N GLU A 95 6.08 4.23 15.89
CA GLU A 95 7.20 3.95 14.97
C GLU A 95 7.62 2.50 15.21
N SER A 96 7.04 1.56 14.47
CA SER A 96 7.30 0.13 14.67
C SER A 96 8.45 -0.32 13.76
N VAL A 97 9.63 -0.49 14.35
CA VAL A 97 10.89 -0.79 13.64
C VAL A 97 11.64 -1.99 14.22
N THR A 98 10.99 -2.80 15.08
CA THR A 98 11.63 -3.83 15.91
C THR A 98 11.29 -5.25 15.46
N LYS A 99 11.32 -5.52 14.14
CA LYS A 99 10.89 -6.81 13.58
C LYS A 99 11.72 -7.99 14.13
N ASN A 100 11.07 -8.90 14.85
CA ASN A 100 11.70 -10.08 15.48
C ASN A 100 12.94 -9.71 16.35
N LEU A 101 12.88 -8.59 17.06
CA LEU A 101 13.91 -8.19 18.01
C LEU A 101 14.11 -9.28 19.06
N TRP A 102 15.37 -9.66 19.28
CA TRP A 102 15.76 -10.61 20.32
C TRP A 102 15.91 -9.90 21.66
N THR A 103 15.45 -10.51 22.74
CA THR A 103 15.64 -10.03 24.11
C THR A 103 16.13 -11.16 25.01
N TYR A 104 17.27 -10.97 25.66
CA TYR A 104 17.82 -11.96 26.59
C TYR A 104 17.14 -11.86 27.96
N ASN A 105 16.46 -12.91 28.39
CA ASN A 105 15.71 -12.89 29.66
C ASN A 105 16.57 -13.24 30.90
N GLY A 106 17.87 -13.49 30.71
CA GLY A 106 18.81 -13.96 31.74
C GLY A 106 19.06 -15.47 31.74
N THR A 107 18.30 -16.23 30.94
CA THR A 107 18.46 -17.69 30.77
C THR A 107 18.40 -18.13 29.31
N GLY A 108 17.73 -17.36 28.46
CA GLY A 108 17.59 -17.63 27.03
C GLY A 108 17.01 -16.43 26.29
N TRP A 109 16.90 -16.57 24.98
CA TRP A 109 16.40 -15.53 24.08
C TRP A 109 14.89 -15.64 23.86
N LEU A 110 14.24 -14.49 23.81
CA LEU A 110 12.86 -14.33 23.34
C LEU A 110 12.89 -13.49 22.06
N SER A 111 12.04 -13.79 21.10
CA SER A 111 11.87 -12.99 19.88
C SER A 111 10.47 -12.38 19.87
N SER A 112 10.37 -11.09 19.60
CA SER A 112 9.09 -10.37 19.54
C SER A 112 9.19 -9.12 18.67
N GLY A 113 8.07 -8.42 18.51
CA GLY A 113 8.02 -7.17 17.76
C GLY A 113 7.79 -7.39 16.27
N ASP A 114 7.13 -6.41 15.66
CA ASP A 114 6.90 -6.36 14.24
C ASP A 114 7.33 -5.00 13.69
N GLU A 115 6.91 -4.67 12.47
CA GLU A 115 7.24 -3.42 11.81
C GLU A 115 6.06 -2.84 11.03
N ASP A 116 6.14 -1.54 10.79
CA ASP A 116 5.25 -0.85 9.87
C ASP A 116 5.66 -1.12 8.43
N ARG A 117 4.67 -1.28 7.54
CA ARG A 117 4.91 -1.61 6.13
C ARG A 117 3.92 -0.91 5.22
N LEU A 118 4.37 -0.67 4.00
CA LEU A 118 3.58 -0.13 2.89
C LEU A 118 3.76 -1.09 1.72
N SER A 119 2.64 -1.47 1.09
CA SER A 119 2.66 -2.34 -0.09
C SER A 119 1.82 -1.74 -1.21
N PHE A 120 2.36 -1.80 -2.43
CA PHE A 120 1.60 -1.62 -3.66
C PHE A 120 1.49 -2.96 -4.38
N ILE A 121 0.38 -3.16 -5.08
CA ILE A 121 0.28 -4.21 -6.08
C ILE A 121 -0.21 -3.63 -7.41
N TRP A 122 0.50 -3.91 -8.49
CA TRP A 122 0.21 -3.47 -9.85
C TRP A 122 -0.31 -4.64 -10.68
N ASN A 123 -1.41 -4.44 -11.41
CA ASN A 123 -1.94 -5.46 -12.31
C ASN A 123 -1.13 -5.50 -13.61
N ILE A 124 -0.22 -6.46 -13.74
CA ILE A 124 0.65 -6.60 -14.91
C ILE A 124 -0.22 -6.96 -16.11
N ASP A 125 -0.06 -6.19 -17.19
CA ASP A 125 -0.77 -6.36 -18.47
C ASP A 125 -2.31 -6.43 -18.36
N SER A 126 -2.88 -5.92 -17.27
CA SER A 126 -4.31 -6.07 -16.96
C SER A 126 -4.75 -7.55 -16.95
N SER A 127 -3.87 -8.44 -16.50
CA SER A 127 -4.05 -9.88 -16.51
C SER A 127 -5.02 -10.38 -15.44
N ILE A 128 -5.03 -9.77 -14.25
CA ILE A 128 -5.83 -10.23 -13.10
C ILE A 128 -7.32 -9.90 -13.31
N GLU A 129 -8.17 -10.94 -13.42
CA GLU A 129 -9.60 -10.75 -13.60
C GLU A 129 -10.23 -10.03 -12.40
N GLY A 130 -11.03 -8.99 -12.67
CA GLY A 130 -11.78 -8.26 -11.65
C GLY A 130 -10.95 -7.27 -10.83
N PHE A 131 -9.63 -7.18 -11.06
CA PHE A 131 -8.77 -6.24 -10.35
C PHE A 131 -9.26 -4.81 -10.50
N ASP A 132 -9.76 -4.41 -11.67
CA ASP A 132 -10.30 -3.06 -11.91
C ASP A 132 -11.49 -2.69 -11.01
N ILE A 133 -12.16 -3.67 -10.42
CA ILE A 133 -13.29 -3.48 -9.51
C ILE A 133 -12.81 -3.40 -8.07
N ALA A 134 -12.09 -4.42 -7.59
CA ALA A 134 -11.80 -4.60 -6.17
C ALA A 134 -10.31 -4.46 -5.80
N GLY A 135 -9.46 -4.11 -6.77
CA GLY A 135 -8.02 -3.95 -6.59
C GLY A 135 -7.38 -5.18 -5.96
N CYS A 136 -6.54 -4.96 -4.95
CA CYS A 136 -5.85 -6.02 -4.22
C CYS A 136 -6.79 -7.01 -3.52
N ALA A 137 -8.04 -6.63 -3.25
CA ALA A 137 -9.02 -7.53 -2.61
C ALA A 137 -9.36 -8.73 -3.49
N MET A 138 -9.14 -8.66 -4.81
CA MET A 138 -9.34 -9.80 -5.71
C MET A 138 -8.38 -10.96 -5.44
N LEU A 139 -7.24 -10.68 -4.84
CA LEU A 139 -6.21 -11.69 -4.54
C LEU A 139 -6.37 -12.28 -3.13
N CYS A 140 -7.30 -11.75 -2.32
CA CYS A 140 -7.47 -12.14 -0.92
C CYS A 140 -8.39 -13.36 -0.80
N HIS A 141 -7.80 -14.55 -0.69
CA HIS A 141 -8.51 -15.80 -0.51
C HIS A 141 -8.44 -16.25 0.94
N GLY A 142 -9.18 -15.62 1.86
CA GLY A 142 -9.56 -16.10 3.21
C GLY A 142 -8.49 -16.67 4.18
N ASP A 143 -7.66 -17.60 3.70
CA ASP A 143 -6.48 -18.22 4.29
C ASP A 143 -5.14 -17.78 3.66
N ARG A 144 -5.12 -17.25 2.42
CA ARG A 144 -3.89 -16.85 1.70
C ARG A 144 -4.14 -15.76 0.65
N MET A 145 -3.07 -15.26 0.02
CA MET A 145 -3.16 -14.31 -1.09
C MET A 145 -2.47 -14.89 -2.34
N HIS A 146 -3.16 -14.87 -3.48
CA HIS A 146 -2.66 -15.34 -4.80
C HIS A 146 -3.59 -14.81 -5.91
N THR A 147 -3.18 -14.91 -7.18
CA THR A 147 -4.07 -14.63 -8.32
C THR A 147 -5.01 -15.83 -8.58
N ASN A 148 -6.06 -15.64 -9.36
CA ASN A 148 -7.13 -16.64 -9.52
C ASN A 148 -6.94 -17.57 -10.72
N GLY A 149 -6.13 -17.16 -11.69
CA GLY A 149 -6.03 -17.83 -12.97
C GLY A 149 -4.60 -17.96 -13.48
N PRO A 150 -4.35 -18.93 -14.37
CA PRO A 150 -3.05 -19.09 -14.99
C PRO A 150 -2.70 -17.84 -15.79
N GLU A 151 -1.42 -17.48 -15.77
CA GLU A 151 -0.87 -16.27 -16.44
C GLU A 151 -1.29 -14.93 -15.81
N GLU A 152 -2.15 -14.92 -14.78
CA GLU A 152 -2.41 -13.72 -13.99
C GLU A 152 -1.20 -13.38 -13.12
N LYS A 153 -0.66 -12.16 -13.27
CA LYS A 153 0.49 -11.70 -12.50
C LYS A 153 0.25 -10.32 -11.86
N GLY A 154 0.68 -10.19 -10.60
CA GLY A 154 0.75 -8.93 -9.89
C GLY A 154 2.19 -8.59 -9.52
N ASP A 155 2.63 -7.37 -9.83
CA ASP A 155 3.90 -6.81 -9.38
C ASP A 155 3.69 -6.16 -8.01
N VAL A 156 4.54 -6.46 -7.02
CA VAL A 156 4.38 -6.13 -5.61
C VAL A 156 5.57 -5.35 -5.06
N TRP A 157 5.37 -4.06 -4.79
CA TRP A 157 6.38 -3.20 -4.20
C TRP A 157 6.17 -3.07 -2.70
N HIS A 158 7.14 -3.51 -1.89
CA HIS A 158 6.90 -3.69 -0.46
C HIS A 158 7.98 -3.04 0.42
N TRP A 159 7.66 -1.84 0.91
CA TRP A 159 8.45 -1.11 1.89
C TRP A 159 8.26 -1.66 3.30
N LYS A 160 9.37 -1.82 4.04
CA LYS A 160 9.40 -2.41 5.37
C LYS A 160 10.27 -1.55 6.29
N ALA A 161 9.68 -1.00 7.36
CA ALA A 161 10.33 -0.01 8.21
C ALA A 161 11.64 -0.49 8.86
N SER A 162 11.71 -1.78 9.22
CA SER A 162 12.91 -2.38 9.82
C SER A 162 13.78 -3.06 8.76
N ARG A 163 13.16 -3.76 7.80
CA ARG A 163 13.89 -4.67 6.91
C ARG A 163 14.41 -4.09 5.60
N THR A 164 13.81 -3.02 5.07
CA THR A 164 14.25 -2.44 3.77
C THR A 164 14.56 -0.96 3.88
N ASN A 165 13.88 -0.25 4.77
CA ASN A 165 14.09 1.18 4.96
C ASN A 165 15.53 1.57 5.34
N PRO A 166 16.24 0.84 6.24
CA PRO A 166 17.61 1.21 6.59
C PRO A 166 18.57 1.07 5.40
N ALA A 167 18.33 0.11 4.51
CA ALA A 167 19.10 -0.08 3.28
C ALA A 167 18.82 0.98 2.21
N GLY A 168 17.69 1.70 2.28
CA GLY A 168 17.29 2.67 1.25
C GLY A 168 16.57 2.04 0.05
N TYR A 169 15.87 0.93 0.25
CA TYR A 169 15.16 0.19 -0.81
C TYR A 169 13.74 -0.22 -0.39
N LEU A 170 12.94 -0.60 -1.38
CA LEU A 170 11.78 -1.47 -1.20
C LEU A 170 12.16 -2.89 -1.63
N ASP A 171 11.42 -3.87 -1.14
CA ASP A 171 11.51 -5.24 -1.63
C ASP A 171 10.69 -5.33 -2.91
N ASP A 172 11.32 -5.69 -4.03
CA ASP A 172 10.63 -5.99 -5.29
C ASP A 172 10.23 -7.46 -5.36
N GLN A 173 8.96 -7.69 -5.65
CA GLN A 173 8.30 -8.99 -5.51
C GLN A 173 7.20 -9.11 -6.56
N TRP A 174 6.70 -10.33 -6.77
CA TRP A 174 5.55 -10.55 -7.63
C TRP A 174 4.67 -11.68 -7.11
N MET A 175 3.49 -11.83 -7.71
CA MET A 175 2.47 -12.78 -7.29
C MET A 175 1.79 -13.46 -8.47
N ASP A 176 1.46 -14.74 -8.32
CA ASP A 176 0.72 -15.54 -9.28
C ASP A 176 -0.30 -16.50 -8.63
N ASP A 177 -0.78 -17.47 -9.41
CA ASP A 177 -1.82 -18.44 -9.04
C ASP A 177 -1.26 -19.71 -8.39
N THR A 178 0.01 -19.69 -7.97
CA THR A 178 0.63 -20.84 -7.33
C THR A 178 -0.04 -21.16 -6.00
N ILE A 179 -0.58 -22.38 -5.89
CA ILE A 179 -1.23 -22.90 -4.69
C ILE A 179 -0.61 -24.23 -4.30
N ILE A 180 -0.27 -24.38 -3.02
CA ILE A 180 0.08 -25.65 -2.41
C ILE A 180 -1.05 -26.04 -1.42
N GLU A 181 -1.59 -27.25 -1.58
CA GLU A 181 -2.70 -27.77 -0.77
C GLU A 181 -2.26 -28.18 0.65
N ASP A 182 -2.05 -27.18 1.50
CA ASP A 182 -1.78 -27.33 2.93
C ASP A 182 -1.89 -25.96 3.64
N TYR A 183 -1.49 -25.91 4.91
CA TYR A 183 -1.49 -24.70 5.74
C TYR A 183 -0.13 -24.47 6.42
N THR A 184 0.95 -25.01 5.85
CA THR A 184 2.29 -24.63 6.27
C THR A 184 2.58 -23.20 5.86
N ARG A 185 3.58 -22.56 6.46
CA ARG A 185 3.98 -21.21 6.04
C ARG A 185 4.35 -21.14 4.56
N GLU A 186 4.97 -22.20 4.04
CA GLU A 186 5.30 -22.32 2.61
C GLU A 186 4.04 -22.32 1.75
N ALA A 187 3.00 -23.03 2.18
CA ALA A 187 1.70 -23.06 1.50
C ALA A 187 1.00 -21.70 1.40
N LEU A 188 1.02 -20.96 2.52
CA LEU A 188 0.29 -19.70 2.65
C LEU A 188 0.95 -18.60 1.82
N GLU A 189 2.24 -18.72 1.56
CA GLU A 189 3.05 -17.78 0.79
C GLU A 189 3.36 -18.32 -0.62
N ALA A 190 2.72 -19.41 -1.06
CA ALA A 190 3.09 -20.13 -2.29
C ALA A 190 2.95 -19.27 -3.55
N GLY A 191 1.95 -18.37 -3.58
CA GLY A 191 1.76 -17.40 -4.66
C GLY A 191 2.66 -16.18 -4.56
N HIS A 192 3.39 -15.99 -3.46
CA HIS A 192 4.30 -14.85 -3.26
C HIS A 192 5.72 -15.21 -3.70
N HIS A 193 6.22 -14.47 -4.67
CA HIS A 193 7.55 -14.67 -5.22
C HIS A 193 8.45 -13.48 -4.90
N ASN A 194 9.75 -13.70 -4.97
CA ASN A 194 10.72 -12.60 -4.97
C ASN A 194 11.28 -12.50 -6.38
N ASP A 195 11.54 -11.28 -6.80
CA ASP A 195 12.31 -11.00 -7.99
C ASP A 195 13.73 -11.60 -7.90
N GLU A 196 14.35 -11.79 -9.06
CA GLU A 196 15.71 -12.32 -9.13
C GLU A 196 16.68 -11.40 -8.35
N GLY A 197 17.44 -12.02 -7.44
CA GLY A 197 18.53 -11.35 -6.73
C GLY A 197 18.45 -11.46 -5.21
N ALA A 198 19.30 -10.71 -4.52
CA ALA A 198 19.43 -10.78 -3.06
C ALA A 198 18.50 -9.78 -2.37
N ALA A 199 17.89 -10.21 -1.26
CA ALA A 199 17.14 -9.32 -0.37
C ALA A 199 18.06 -8.33 0.35
N ALA A 200 17.50 -7.18 0.75
CA ALA A 200 18.18 -6.22 1.63
C ALA A 200 18.35 -6.71 3.08
N TYR A 201 17.92 -7.93 3.42
CA TYR A 201 17.93 -8.44 4.78
C TYR A 201 18.09 -9.96 4.84
N ARG A 202 18.73 -10.44 5.91
CA ARG A 202 18.78 -11.86 6.30
C ARG A 202 18.58 -12.02 7.80
N ARG A 203 18.09 -13.18 8.25
CA ARG A 203 17.91 -13.42 9.69
C ARG A 203 19.24 -13.33 10.44
N ASN A 204 19.25 -12.62 11.56
CA ASN A 204 20.31 -12.66 12.54
C ASN A 204 20.04 -13.81 13.51
N ILE A 205 20.54 -15.00 13.18
CA ILE A 205 20.32 -16.21 13.96
C ILE A 205 21.59 -17.05 13.99
N ASN A 206 21.90 -17.61 15.16
CA ASN A 206 23.03 -18.52 15.35
C ASN A 206 22.76 -19.90 14.71
N GLU A 207 23.78 -20.76 14.67
CA GLU A 207 23.67 -22.10 14.09
C GLU A 207 22.67 -23.00 14.84
N ALA A 208 22.52 -22.81 16.15
CA ALA A 208 21.58 -23.57 16.98
C ALA A 208 20.11 -23.19 16.75
N GLY A 209 19.85 -22.00 16.17
CA GLY A 209 18.51 -21.51 15.91
C GLY A 209 17.80 -20.94 17.14
N ASP A 210 18.51 -20.70 18.25
CA ASP A 210 17.94 -20.34 19.55
C ASP A 210 18.34 -18.94 20.05
N GLY A 211 19.01 -18.14 19.21
CA GLY A 211 19.38 -16.76 19.52
C GLY A 211 20.03 -16.02 18.35
N PRO A 212 20.31 -14.71 18.52
CA PRO A 212 21.01 -13.92 17.54
C PRO A 212 22.47 -14.37 17.39
N ARG A 213 23.06 -14.05 16.23
CA ARG A 213 24.46 -14.37 15.95
C ARG A 213 25.39 -13.18 16.18
N TYR A 214 25.00 -12.03 15.67
CA TYR A 214 25.79 -10.81 15.72
C TYR A 214 25.08 -9.73 16.54
N PHE A 215 25.85 -8.87 17.18
CA PHE A 215 25.34 -7.69 17.86
C PHE A 215 26.35 -6.55 17.75
N GLU A 216 25.88 -5.32 17.90
CA GLU A 216 26.71 -4.14 18.04
C GLU A 216 26.94 -3.85 19.53
N PRO A 217 28.19 -3.86 20.02
CA PRO A 217 28.47 -3.62 21.43
C PRO A 217 28.31 -2.17 21.90
N ASP A 218 28.43 -1.21 20.98
CA ASP A 218 28.48 0.23 21.29
C ASP A 218 27.63 1.03 20.26
N PRO A 219 26.29 0.85 20.26
CA PRO A 219 25.42 1.59 19.36
C PRO A 219 25.41 3.07 19.70
N ASP A 220 25.33 3.93 18.68
CA ASP A 220 25.36 5.39 18.84
C ASP A 220 24.15 5.90 19.64
N ASP A 221 22.98 5.29 19.44
CA ASP A 221 21.75 5.58 20.17
C ASP A 221 20.77 4.39 20.21
N GLU A 222 19.59 4.60 20.79
CA GLU A 222 18.56 3.55 20.92
C GLU A 222 18.02 3.08 19.56
N ARG A 223 17.91 3.97 18.57
CA ARG A 223 17.44 3.59 17.22
C ARG A 223 18.49 2.78 16.50
N ASP A 224 19.75 3.17 16.65
CA ASP A 224 20.90 2.45 16.13
C ASP A 224 20.94 1.02 16.66
N ALA A 225 20.69 0.83 17.97
CA ALA A 225 20.60 -0.50 18.60
C ALA A 225 19.52 -1.43 18.02
N TYR A 226 18.56 -0.91 17.25
CA TYR A 226 17.51 -1.70 16.57
C TYR A 226 17.85 -2.05 15.11
N VAL A 227 18.97 -1.56 14.59
CA VAL A 227 19.47 -1.84 13.24
C VAL A 227 20.80 -2.57 13.36
N LEU A 228 21.07 -3.46 12.42
CA LEU A 228 22.36 -4.15 12.33
C LEU A 228 22.72 -4.26 10.85
N LEU A 229 23.76 -3.56 10.42
CA LEU A 229 24.18 -3.52 9.03
C LEU A 229 25.25 -4.57 8.75
N GLN A 230 25.24 -5.13 7.54
CA GLN A 230 26.29 -6.00 7.05
C GLN A 230 27.64 -5.25 7.01
N SER A 231 27.63 -3.94 6.76
CA SER A 231 28.82 -3.09 6.78
C SER A 231 29.47 -2.98 8.16
N GLU A 232 28.68 -2.95 9.24
CA GLU A 232 29.22 -2.93 10.62
C GLU A 232 29.91 -4.26 10.95
N ILE A 233 29.34 -5.38 10.49
CA ILE A 233 29.97 -6.70 10.62
C ILE A 233 31.28 -6.75 9.84
N ASP A 234 31.27 -6.26 8.60
CA ASP A 234 32.45 -6.25 7.73
C ASP A 234 33.55 -5.31 8.25
N ALA A 235 33.17 -4.21 8.90
CA ALA A 235 34.08 -3.27 9.58
C ALA A 235 34.57 -3.78 10.95
N GLY A 236 33.90 -4.78 11.53
CA GLY A 236 34.19 -5.32 12.86
C GLY A 236 33.64 -4.49 14.02
N GLU A 237 32.73 -3.56 13.74
CA GLU A 237 31.96 -2.79 14.72
C GLU A 237 30.92 -3.70 15.37
N ALA A 238 30.17 -4.44 14.55
CA ALA A 238 29.33 -5.54 15.00
C ALA A 238 30.12 -6.86 15.06
N VAL A 239 29.93 -7.61 16.15
CA VAL A 239 30.72 -8.82 16.45
C VAL A 239 29.83 -10.02 16.72
N GLU A 240 30.40 -11.22 16.57
CA GLU A 240 29.71 -12.45 16.94
C GLU A 240 29.53 -12.52 18.47
N LEU A 241 28.29 -12.75 18.88
CA LEU A 241 27.85 -12.77 20.27
C LEU A 241 28.44 -13.98 21.02
N LYS A 242 28.99 -13.74 22.21
CA LYS A 242 29.56 -14.80 23.08
C LYS A 242 28.83 -14.83 24.42
N GLU A 243 28.91 -15.96 25.12
CA GLU A 243 28.25 -16.15 26.42
C GLU A 243 28.66 -15.11 27.46
N GLY A 244 29.90 -14.62 27.41
CA GLY A 244 30.41 -13.57 28.30
C GLY A 244 29.83 -12.19 28.05
N ASP A 245 29.16 -11.96 26.91
CA ASP A 245 28.57 -10.68 26.51
C ASP A 245 27.11 -10.56 26.99
N LEU A 246 26.54 -11.64 27.56
CA LEU A 246 25.11 -11.72 27.86
C LEU A 246 24.74 -10.98 29.14
N GLU A 247 23.88 -9.98 28.99
CA GLU A 247 23.25 -9.28 30.10
C GLU A 247 21.73 -9.40 30.03
N LYS A 248 21.09 -9.63 31.18
CA LYS A 248 19.62 -9.70 31.24
C LYS A 248 19.03 -8.36 30.78
N GLY A 249 18.16 -8.42 29.77
CA GLY A 249 17.56 -7.25 29.15
C GLY A 249 18.27 -6.79 27.87
N MET A 250 19.39 -7.41 27.51
CA MET A 250 20.07 -7.17 26.22
C MET A 250 19.10 -7.37 25.06
N VAL A 251 19.08 -6.40 24.15
CA VAL A 251 18.31 -6.44 22.91
C VAL A 251 19.24 -6.57 21.73
N VAL A 252 18.85 -7.35 20.72
CA VAL A 252 19.64 -7.55 19.50
C VAL A 252 18.72 -7.60 18.29
N PRO A 253 19.04 -6.90 17.18
CA PRO A 253 18.26 -6.93 15.95
C PRO A 253 18.01 -8.35 15.41
N GLY A 254 16.78 -8.63 14.99
CA GLY A 254 16.38 -9.92 14.42
C GLY A 254 16.90 -10.17 13.00
N TYR A 255 17.36 -9.12 12.33
CA TYR A 255 17.81 -9.13 10.95
C TYR A 255 19.13 -8.39 10.80
N ILE A 256 19.92 -8.83 9.82
CA ILE A 256 21.10 -8.12 9.33
C ILE A 256 20.71 -7.52 7.99
N ILE A 257 20.88 -6.21 7.86
CA ILE A 257 20.51 -5.41 6.70
C ILE A 257 21.72 -5.25 5.79
N GLY A 258 21.53 -5.38 4.48
CA GLY A 258 22.58 -5.25 3.50
C GLY A 258 22.06 -4.68 2.19
N GLU A 259 22.96 -4.52 1.22
CA GLU A 259 22.61 -4.05 -0.11
C GLU A 259 21.89 -5.15 -0.90
N PRO A 260 20.66 -4.91 -1.39
CA PRO A 260 19.98 -5.84 -2.28
C PRO A 260 20.67 -5.88 -3.66
N SER A 261 20.35 -6.86 -4.50
CA SER A 261 20.86 -6.91 -5.87
C SER A 261 19.85 -7.54 -6.83
N GLY A 262 20.11 -7.43 -8.14
CA GLY A 262 19.23 -7.95 -9.19
C GLY A 262 17.95 -7.12 -9.38
N SER A 263 16.94 -7.70 -10.04
CA SER A 263 15.61 -7.11 -10.22
C SER A 263 14.98 -6.75 -8.87
N ARG A 264 15.25 -7.57 -7.84
CA ARG A 264 14.80 -7.32 -6.45
C ARG A 264 15.23 -5.97 -5.86
N ALA A 265 16.24 -5.32 -6.44
CA ALA A 265 16.77 -4.03 -6.00
C ALA A 265 16.29 -2.83 -6.84
N ASP A 266 15.31 -3.00 -7.74
CA ASP A 266 14.92 -1.97 -8.71
C ASP A 266 14.25 -0.74 -8.10
N ILE A 267 13.76 -0.87 -6.86
CA ILE A 267 13.03 0.18 -6.17
C ILE A 267 13.88 0.78 -5.04
N ILE A 268 14.38 1.99 -5.28
CA ILE A 268 15.10 2.79 -4.30
C ILE A 268 14.07 3.57 -3.48
N GLY A 269 14.14 3.53 -2.15
CA GLY A 269 13.15 4.17 -1.31
C GLY A 269 13.59 4.47 0.11
N ARG A 270 13.08 5.56 0.66
CA ARG A 270 13.34 5.98 2.03
C ARG A 270 12.06 6.43 2.71
N GLY A 271 11.90 6.00 3.94
CA GLY A 271 10.81 6.34 4.83
C GLY A 271 11.30 7.06 6.08
N VAL A 272 10.56 8.07 6.50
CA VAL A 272 10.79 8.87 7.70
C VAL A 272 9.52 8.86 8.54
N TRP A 273 9.66 8.49 9.81
CA TRP A 273 8.61 8.70 10.80
C TRP A 273 8.87 9.98 11.57
N LYS A 274 7.89 10.86 11.62
CA LYS A 274 7.97 12.12 12.36
C LYS A 274 6.60 12.61 12.77
N ASP A 275 6.48 13.01 14.04
CA ASP A 275 5.27 13.63 14.58
C ASP A 275 3.98 12.79 14.38
N GLY A 276 4.08 11.47 14.57
CA GLY A 276 2.94 10.55 14.44
C GLY A 276 2.54 10.24 13.00
N ARG A 277 3.50 10.28 12.08
CA ARG A 277 3.26 10.12 10.64
C ARG A 277 4.44 9.45 9.96
N TRP A 278 4.15 8.47 9.12
CA TRP A 278 5.10 7.97 8.14
C TRP A 278 5.03 8.79 6.86
N SER A 279 6.19 9.05 6.26
CA SER A 279 6.34 9.53 4.88
C SER A 279 7.33 8.60 4.19
N VAL A 280 6.96 8.04 3.04
CA VAL A 280 7.80 7.14 2.26
C VAL A 280 7.90 7.69 0.84
N GLU A 281 9.12 7.91 0.40
CA GLU A 281 9.46 8.37 -0.93
C GLU A 281 10.26 7.29 -1.63
N PHE A 282 9.92 6.99 -2.89
CA PHE A 282 10.62 5.97 -3.64
C PHE A 282 10.53 6.21 -5.15
N LYS A 283 11.47 5.60 -5.86
CA LYS A 283 11.52 5.61 -7.32
C LYS A 283 11.86 4.25 -7.87
N ARG A 284 11.42 4.01 -9.09
CA ARG A 284 11.74 2.84 -9.89
C ARG A 284 11.75 3.25 -11.36
N LYS A 285 12.53 2.57 -12.19
CA LYS A 285 12.55 2.85 -13.63
C LYS A 285 11.17 2.65 -14.23
N LEU A 286 10.81 3.45 -15.22
CA LEU A 286 9.58 3.26 -15.99
C LEU A 286 9.59 1.91 -16.72
N LYS A 287 10.78 1.50 -17.21
CA LYS A 287 11.03 0.22 -17.86
C LYS A 287 12.19 -0.50 -17.17
N THR A 288 11.94 -1.72 -16.71
CA THR A 288 12.94 -2.59 -16.07
C THR A 288 13.34 -3.74 -16.98
N ASP A 289 12.53 -4.04 -18.01
CA ASP A 289 12.69 -5.17 -18.93
C ASP A 289 12.59 -6.56 -18.25
N HIS A 290 11.95 -6.60 -17.08
CA HIS A 290 11.59 -7.81 -16.31
C HIS A 290 10.09 -8.15 -16.49
N ASP A 291 9.74 -9.42 -16.66
CA ASP A 291 8.37 -9.87 -17.02
C ASP A 291 7.46 -10.17 -15.82
N ASP A 292 8.06 -10.19 -14.64
CA ASP A 292 7.45 -10.14 -13.32
C ASP A 292 7.11 -8.72 -12.86
N ASP A 293 7.35 -7.75 -13.73
CA ASP A 293 7.48 -6.34 -13.37
C ASP A 293 6.58 -5.46 -14.25
N VAL A 294 5.89 -4.47 -13.69
CA VAL A 294 5.00 -3.62 -14.50
C VAL A 294 5.82 -2.70 -15.41
N GLN A 295 5.55 -2.74 -16.72
CA GLN A 295 6.29 -1.91 -17.69
C GLN A 295 5.54 -0.61 -18.00
N PHE A 296 5.88 0.51 -17.35
CA PHE A 296 5.19 1.79 -17.51
C PHE A 296 5.45 2.45 -18.87
N ASP A 297 4.37 2.67 -19.62
CA ASP A 297 4.29 3.45 -20.84
C ASP A 297 3.48 4.70 -20.51
N THR A 298 4.11 5.86 -20.62
CA THR A 298 3.51 7.16 -20.24
C THR A 298 2.32 7.55 -21.12
N ALA A 299 1.99 6.78 -22.16
CA ALA A 299 0.76 6.92 -22.94
C ALA A 299 -0.43 6.09 -22.40
N ARG A 300 -0.24 5.31 -21.33
CA ARG A 300 -1.24 4.40 -20.77
C ARG A 300 -1.58 4.75 -19.32
N THR A 301 -2.63 4.11 -18.82
CA THR A 301 -3.03 4.13 -17.40
C THR A 301 -2.79 2.78 -16.76
N TYR A 302 -2.50 2.76 -15.47
CA TYR A 302 -2.16 1.55 -14.72
C TYR A 302 -3.04 1.40 -13.49
N ARG A 303 -3.36 0.16 -13.15
CA ARG A 303 -4.25 -0.17 -12.04
C ARG A 303 -3.42 -0.69 -10.87
N PHE A 304 -3.68 -0.15 -9.69
CA PHE A 304 -2.96 -0.55 -8.49
C PHE A 304 -3.87 -0.66 -7.25
N GLY A 305 -3.43 -1.48 -6.29
CA GLY A 305 -3.93 -1.53 -4.93
C GLY A 305 -2.85 -1.06 -3.95
N ILE A 306 -3.27 -0.67 -2.75
CA ILE A 306 -2.38 -0.23 -1.67
C ILE A 306 -2.80 -0.84 -0.34
N ALA A 307 -1.81 -1.22 0.48
CA ALA A 307 -2.00 -1.71 1.83
C ALA A 307 -0.98 -1.10 2.81
N ILE A 308 -1.43 -0.90 4.05
CA ILE A 308 -0.67 -0.40 5.20
C ILE A 308 -0.70 -1.47 6.29
N MET A 309 0.46 -1.80 6.83
CA MET A 309 0.61 -2.68 7.99
C MET A 309 1.14 -1.83 9.13
N ASP A 310 0.44 -1.83 10.25
CA ASP A 310 0.89 -1.22 11.52
C ASP A 310 1.24 -2.37 12.45
N ASN A 311 2.53 -2.50 12.77
CA ASN A 311 3.08 -3.46 13.72
C ASN A 311 2.47 -4.88 13.67
N THR A 312 2.33 -5.45 12.48
CA THR A 312 1.62 -6.73 12.27
C THR A 312 2.44 -7.74 11.51
N GLY A 313 2.28 -9.02 11.84
CA GLY A 313 2.88 -10.16 11.16
C GLY A 313 2.26 -10.44 9.79
N GLY A 314 2.56 -11.61 9.22
CA GLY A 314 2.00 -12.06 7.92
C GLY A 314 0.49 -12.29 7.96
N PHE A 315 0.00 -13.41 7.43
CA PHE A 315 -1.44 -13.73 7.37
C PHE A 315 -2.08 -13.90 8.77
N GLU A 316 -2.36 -12.78 9.43
CA GLU A 316 -3.14 -12.70 10.65
C GLU A 316 -4.61 -12.50 10.28
N ALA A 317 -5.50 -13.25 10.93
CA ALA A 317 -6.93 -13.31 10.62
C ALA A 317 -7.60 -11.92 10.50
N PHE A 318 -8.74 -11.86 9.78
CA PHE A 318 -9.58 -10.66 9.62
C PHE A 318 -9.60 -9.77 10.87
N GLY A 319 -9.18 -8.51 10.72
CA GLY A 319 -9.08 -7.52 11.80
C GLY A 319 -7.75 -7.49 12.57
N LYS A 320 -6.75 -8.29 12.19
CA LYS A 320 -5.39 -8.27 12.76
C LYS A 320 -4.26 -8.22 11.71
N GLY A 321 -4.57 -7.81 10.48
CA GLY A 321 -3.60 -7.78 9.37
C GLY A 321 -3.37 -6.38 8.83
N HIS A 322 -3.02 -6.32 7.55
CA HIS A 322 -2.88 -5.08 6.82
C HIS A 322 -4.24 -4.40 6.61
N SER A 323 -4.29 -3.08 6.74
CA SER A 323 -5.39 -2.26 6.24
C SER A 323 -5.18 -1.99 4.76
N PHE A 324 -6.24 -2.06 3.96
CA PHE A 324 -6.12 -1.93 2.51
C PHE A 324 -7.25 -1.11 1.90
N ASP A 325 -7.00 -0.67 0.68
CA ASP A 325 -8.00 -0.05 -0.18
C ASP A 325 -8.87 -1.12 -0.86
N LEU A 326 -10.19 -1.00 -0.74
CA LEU A 326 -11.15 -1.95 -1.34
C LEU A 326 -11.33 -1.81 -2.85
N GLY A 327 -10.81 -0.75 -3.47
CA GLY A 327 -10.97 -0.53 -4.90
C GLY A 327 -9.63 -0.37 -5.59
N ALA A 328 -9.58 -0.72 -6.88
CA ALA A 328 -8.44 -0.34 -7.70
C ALA A 328 -8.36 1.18 -7.83
N ARG A 329 -7.13 1.67 -7.80
CA ARG A 329 -6.77 3.04 -8.15
C ARG A 329 -6.13 3.08 -9.52
N THR A 330 -6.16 4.25 -10.12
CA THR A 330 -5.60 4.48 -11.45
C THR A 330 -4.42 5.41 -11.34
N LEU A 331 -3.26 4.98 -11.84
CA LEU A 331 -2.16 5.86 -12.16
C LEU A 331 -2.31 6.33 -13.61
N GLU A 332 -2.14 7.62 -13.85
CA GLU A 332 -1.99 8.21 -15.18
C GLU A 332 -0.75 9.11 -15.27
N PHE A 333 -0.29 9.41 -16.48
CA PHE A 333 0.88 10.25 -16.72
C PHE A 333 0.52 11.58 -17.40
N GLY A 334 1.00 12.68 -16.81
CA GLY A 334 1.00 14.03 -17.38
C GLY A 334 -0.38 14.67 -17.53
N GLY A 335 -1.40 14.18 -16.80
CA GLY A 335 -2.78 14.69 -16.86
C GLY A 335 -3.36 14.72 -18.29
N ARG A 336 -2.85 13.87 -19.18
CA ARG A 336 -3.16 13.90 -20.62
C ARG A 336 -4.55 13.34 -20.92
N GLY A 337 -5.10 12.50 -20.03
CA GLY A 337 -6.52 12.19 -20.00
C GLY A 337 -7.25 13.33 -19.29
N SER A 338 -8.33 13.85 -19.88
CA SER A 338 -9.27 14.59 -19.04
C SER A 338 -9.84 13.61 -18.00
N LYS A 339 -10.24 14.09 -16.82
CA LYS A 339 -10.92 13.26 -15.81
C LYS A 339 -12.04 12.42 -16.45
N GLU A 340 -12.74 13.01 -17.42
CA GLU A 340 -13.78 12.35 -18.21
C GLU A 340 -13.23 11.22 -19.09
N VAL A 341 -12.06 11.34 -19.71
CA VAL A 341 -11.44 10.26 -20.51
C VAL A 341 -11.09 9.06 -19.62
N VAL A 342 -10.54 9.31 -18.44
CA VAL A 342 -10.22 8.23 -17.48
C VAL A 342 -11.49 7.60 -16.93
N GLN A 343 -12.52 8.41 -16.62
CA GLN A 343 -13.83 7.89 -16.21
C GLN A 343 -14.52 7.09 -17.33
N LEU A 344 -14.36 7.48 -18.60
CA LEU A 344 -14.85 6.72 -19.76
C LEU A 344 -14.11 5.39 -19.92
N ALA A 345 -12.81 5.35 -19.66
CA ALA A 345 -12.05 4.10 -19.61
C ALA A 345 -12.56 3.19 -18.48
N LEU A 346 -12.82 3.75 -17.28
CA LEU A 346 -13.39 3.00 -16.16
C LEU A 346 -14.79 2.44 -16.49
N ILE A 347 -15.65 3.21 -17.18
CA ILE A 347 -16.95 2.72 -17.66
C ILE A 347 -16.76 1.53 -18.61
N ARG A 348 -15.80 1.61 -19.54
CA ARG A 348 -15.48 0.49 -20.44
C ARG A 348 -15.11 -0.75 -19.63
N ASP A 349 -14.28 -0.63 -18.61
CA ASP A 349 -13.81 -1.75 -17.79
C ASP A 349 -14.97 -2.39 -17.02
N TYR A 350 -15.84 -1.60 -16.36
CA TYR A 350 -17.06 -2.12 -15.74
C TYR A 350 -17.94 -2.89 -16.74
N LEU A 351 -18.11 -2.38 -17.96
CA LEU A 351 -18.91 -3.07 -18.99
C LEU A 351 -18.26 -4.38 -19.46
N VAL A 352 -16.93 -4.45 -19.51
CA VAL A 352 -16.19 -5.69 -19.82
C VAL A 352 -16.41 -6.73 -18.72
N SER A 353 -16.25 -6.35 -17.45
CA SER A 353 -16.51 -7.25 -16.32
C SER A 353 -17.97 -7.72 -16.26
N ALA A 354 -18.92 -6.82 -16.52
CA ALA A 354 -20.33 -7.19 -16.60
C ALA A 354 -20.59 -8.26 -17.67
N LYS A 355 -19.94 -8.15 -18.83
CA LYS A 355 -20.03 -9.15 -19.90
C LYS A 355 -19.48 -10.50 -19.45
N ALA A 356 -18.38 -10.53 -18.69
CA ALA A 356 -17.84 -11.76 -18.12
C ALA A 356 -18.84 -12.42 -17.15
N TYR A 357 -19.46 -11.64 -16.25
CA TYR A 357 -20.53 -12.14 -15.36
C TYR A 357 -21.73 -12.71 -16.12
N VAL A 358 -22.17 -12.06 -17.20
CA VAL A 358 -23.24 -12.60 -18.06
C VAL A 358 -22.85 -13.96 -18.64
N ASN A 359 -21.61 -14.11 -19.12
CA ASN A 359 -21.15 -15.38 -19.69
C ASN A 359 -21.10 -16.52 -18.66
N ARG A 360 -20.93 -16.20 -17.37
CA ARG A 360 -21.01 -17.15 -16.25
C ARG A 360 -22.43 -17.41 -15.72
N GLY A 361 -23.44 -16.71 -16.23
CA GLY A 361 -24.81 -16.78 -15.72
C GLY A 361 -25.04 -15.99 -14.42
N GLU A 362 -24.07 -15.17 -14.01
CA GLU A 362 -24.07 -14.39 -12.77
C GLU A 362 -24.82 -13.06 -12.95
N SER A 363 -26.11 -13.16 -13.28
CA SER A 363 -26.92 -12.03 -13.74
C SER A 363 -27.04 -10.89 -12.70
N GLY A 364 -27.00 -11.22 -11.40
CA GLY A 364 -27.05 -10.22 -10.33
C GLY A 364 -25.80 -9.35 -10.26
N LEU A 365 -24.61 -9.97 -10.38
CA LEU A 365 -23.34 -9.26 -10.41
C LEU A 365 -23.24 -8.40 -11.69
N ALA A 366 -23.60 -8.97 -12.84
CA ALA A 366 -23.65 -8.24 -14.10
C ALA A 366 -24.50 -6.95 -14.00
N LEU A 367 -25.69 -7.04 -13.41
CA LEU A 367 -26.58 -5.89 -13.22
C LEU A 367 -25.99 -4.83 -12.29
N SER A 368 -25.34 -5.26 -11.20
CA SER A 368 -24.66 -4.35 -10.27
C SER A 368 -23.54 -3.60 -10.99
N THR A 369 -22.66 -4.31 -11.67
CA THR A 369 -21.51 -3.75 -12.39
C THR A 369 -21.94 -2.79 -13.51
N ILE A 370 -23.03 -3.11 -14.23
CA ILE A 370 -23.62 -2.18 -15.22
C ILE A 370 -24.18 -0.91 -14.53
N SER A 371 -24.78 -1.05 -13.36
CA SER A 371 -25.31 0.10 -12.60
C SER A 371 -24.19 1.03 -12.13
N ASP A 372 -23.05 0.48 -11.74
CA ASP A 372 -21.86 1.26 -11.39
C ASP A 372 -21.31 2.01 -12.61
N ALA A 373 -21.20 1.32 -13.76
CA ALA A 373 -20.81 1.94 -15.04
C ALA A 373 -21.74 3.11 -15.41
N LEU A 374 -23.05 2.91 -15.29
CA LEU A 374 -24.05 3.94 -15.57
C LEU A 374 -23.97 5.11 -14.59
N THR A 375 -23.65 4.86 -13.33
CA THR A 375 -23.46 5.90 -12.32
C THR A 375 -22.31 6.82 -12.73
N ILE A 376 -21.16 6.25 -13.12
CA ILE A 376 -20.01 7.02 -13.58
C ILE A 376 -20.34 7.75 -14.89
N PHE A 377 -21.02 7.10 -15.84
CA PHE A 377 -21.42 7.74 -17.09
C PHE A 377 -22.35 8.94 -16.87
N ASN A 378 -23.31 8.82 -15.96
CA ASN A 378 -24.22 9.92 -15.64
C ASN A 378 -23.49 11.10 -14.99
N GLN A 379 -22.44 10.85 -14.19
CA GLN A 379 -21.61 11.91 -13.60
C GLN A 379 -20.82 12.69 -14.67
N ILE A 380 -20.37 12.02 -15.74
CA ILE A 380 -19.71 12.67 -16.88
C ILE A 380 -20.73 13.45 -17.72
N ARG A 381 -21.91 12.86 -17.96
CA ARG A 381 -22.93 13.45 -18.84
C ARG A 381 -23.54 14.72 -18.25
N ASP A 382 -23.84 14.70 -16.95
CA ASP A 382 -24.55 15.77 -16.25
C ASP A 382 -23.67 16.31 -15.11
N PRO A 383 -22.56 17.02 -15.41
CA PRO A 383 -21.72 17.63 -14.38
C PRO A 383 -22.55 18.67 -13.61
N MET A 384 -22.66 18.49 -12.28
CA MET A 384 -23.44 19.35 -11.39
C MET A 384 -22.93 20.80 -11.36
#